data_AF-A0A095A917-F1
#
_entry.id   AF-A0A095A917-F1
#
_cell.length_a   1.000
_cell.length_b   1.000
_cell.length_c   1.000
_cell.angle_alpha   90.00
_cell.angle_beta   90.00
_cell.angle_gamma   90.00
#
_symmetry.space_group_name_H-M   'P 1'
#
loop_
_entity.id
_entity.type
_entity.pdbx_description
1 polymer ?
#
loop_
_entity_poly.entity_id
_entity_poly.type
_entity_poly.pdbx_seq_one_letter_code
_entity_poly.pdbx_strand_id
1 'polypeptide(L)'
;MQVSGKDRFSFLESLTCADIEGLPISSGTLSVFLLSSGGILDDTIILKCKEPYLYIVSNAACSSKIKNHVTKMMTKDVNDGKEINIKVLNHSLLALQGKLSCVVSINPVKLNLKRLTRFIGEIFPLELK
;
A
#
# COMPACT_ATOMS: atom_id res chain seq x y z
N MET A 1 -2.66 0.22 5.23
CA MET A 1 -3.54 1.41 5.20
C MET A 1 -3.92 1.73 3.77
N GLN A 2 -5.00 2.49 3.57
CA GLN A 2 -5.39 3.03 2.26
C GLN A 2 -5.20 4.54 2.25
N VAL A 3 -4.68 5.07 1.15
CA VAL A 3 -4.56 6.52 0.91
C VAL A 3 -5.36 6.88 -0.34
N SER A 4 -6.35 7.74 -0.19
CA SER A 4 -7.27 8.17 -1.25
C SER A 4 -7.26 9.70 -1.40
N GLY A 5 -7.99 10.20 -2.39
CA GLY A 5 -8.05 11.63 -2.74
C GLY A 5 -7.26 11.94 -4.02
N LYS A 6 -7.54 13.10 -4.62
CA LYS A 6 -6.92 13.48 -5.91
C LYS A 6 -5.40 13.65 -5.81
N ASP A 7 -4.90 14.08 -4.64
CA ASP A 7 -3.50 14.39 -4.39
C ASP A 7 -2.71 13.21 -3.78
N ARG A 8 -3.28 12.00 -3.76
CA ARG A 8 -2.68 10.82 -3.10
C ARG A 8 -1.31 10.41 -3.66
N PHE A 9 -1.07 10.61 -4.97
CA PHE A 9 0.19 10.26 -5.61
C PHE A 9 1.29 11.22 -5.16
N SER A 10 1.12 12.52 -5.44
CA SER A 10 2.07 13.55 -5.03
C SER A 10 2.32 13.56 -3.51
N PHE A 11 1.30 13.26 -2.70
CA PHE A 11 1.45 13.08 -1.26
C PHE A 11 2.42 11.93 -0.91
N LEU A 12 2.21 10.71 -1.41
CA LEU A 12 3.10 9.60 -1.07
C LEU A 12 4.48 9.71 -1.71
N GLU A 13 4.59 10.31 -2.89
CA GLU A 13 5.88 10.58 -3.52
C GLU A 13 6.67 11.65 -2.76
N SER A 14 6.00 12.55 -2.03
CA SER A 14 6.69 13.49 -1.12
C SER A 14 7.26 12.81 0.14
N LEU A 15 6.74 11.63 0.50
CA LEU A 15 7.14 10.90 1.71
C LEU A 15 8.05 9.70 1.42
N THR A 16 8.19 9.33 0.15
CA THR A 16 8.89 8.12 -0.27
C THR A 16 9.76 8.39 -1.50
N CYS A 17 10.59 7.43 -1.89
CA CYS A 17 11.46 7.56 -3.06
C CYS A 17 10.91 6.87 -4.32
N ALA A 18 9.65 6.41 -4.30
CA ALA A 18 9.06 5.67 -5.41
C ALA A 18 8.35 6.61 -6.39
N ASP A 19 8.43 6.31 -7.69
CA ASP A 19 7.51 6.82 -8.71
C ASP A 19 6.22 5.99 -8.63
N ILE A 20 5.22 6.54 -7.96
CA ILE A 20 3.94 5.86 -7.66
C ILE A 20 2.91 6.18 -8.74
N GLU A 21 2.91 7.41 -9.26
CA GLU A 21 2.06 7.80 -10.37
C GLU A 21 2.40 6.99 -11.63
N GLY A 22 3.69 6.75 -11.91
CA GLY A 22 4.18 5.95 -13.03
C GLY A 22 3.92 4.44 -12.91
N LEU A 23 3.51 3.93 -11.74
CA LEU A 23 3.18 2.51 -11.60
C LEU A 23 2.01 2.10 -12.50
N PRO A 24 2.07 0.91 -13.14
CA PRO A 24 0.90 0.29 -13.74
C PRO A 24 -0.21 0.07 -12.72
N ILE A 25 -1.47 0.13 -13.16
CA ILE A 25 -2.61 -0.26 -12.33
C ILE A 25 -2.47 -1.73 -11.94
N SER A 26 -2.86 -2.07 -10.71
CA SER A 26 -2.71 -3.41 -10.10
C SER A 26 -1.26 -3.87 -9.93
N SER A 27 -0.33 -2.93 -9.85
CA SER A 27 1.07 -3.22 -9.53
C SER A 27 1.53 -2.50 -8.27
N GLY A 28 2.61 -2.99 -7.69
CA GLY A 28 3.23 -2.39 -6.51
C GLY A 28 4.74 -2.36 -6.60
N THR A 29 5.31 -1.70 -5.62
CA THR A 29 6.76 -1.54 -5.50
C THR A 29 7.18 -1.53 -4.03
N LEU A 30 8.42 -1.94 -3.79
CA LEU A 30 9.10 -1.71 -2.52
C LEU A 30 9.59 -0.26 -2.51
N SER A 31 9.39 0.43 -1.40
CA SER A 31 9.86 1.79 -1.16
C SER A 31 10.27 1.96 0.30
N VAL A 32 10.68 3.17 0.65
CA VAL A 32 10.98 3.58 2.03
C VAL A 32 10.26 4.87 2.34
N PHE A 33 9.78 5.01 3.57
CA PHE A 33 9.41 6.31 4.11
C PHE A 33 10.67 7.07 4.50
N LEU A 34 10.73 8.36 4.16
CA LEU A 34 11.88 9.21 4.41
C LEU A 34 11.60 10.23 5.51
N LEU A 35 12.63 10.53 6.30
CA LEU A 35 12.68 11.70 7.17
C LEU A 35 13.03 12.94 6.33
N SER A 36 12.72 14.13 6.86
CA SER A 36 13.12 15.40 6.24
C SER A 36 14.64 15.58 6.12
N SER A 37 15.43 14.82 6.90
CA SER A 37 16.89 14.77 6.79
C SER A 37 17.39 13.88 5.64
N GLY A 38 16.50 13.20 4.92
CA GLY A 38 16.84 12.19 3.90
C GLY A 38 17.12 10.80 4.48
N GLY A 39 17.09 10.62 5.80
CA GLY A 39 17.24 9.30 6.44
C GLY A 39 16.02 8.41 6.20
N ILE A 40 16.23 7.09 6.21
CA ILE A 40 15.16 6.09 6.11
C ILE A 40 14.43 5.99 7.45
N LEU A 41 13.11 6.13 7.42
CA LEU A 41 12.23 5.90 8.57
C LEU A 41 11.86 4.42 8.68
N ASP A 42 11.38 3.81 7.59
CA ASP A 42 11.03 2.39 7.51
C ASP A 42 10.82 1.97 6.06
N ASP A 43 10.93 0.67 5.76
CA ASP A 43 10.55 0.12 4.47
C ASP A 43 9.04 -0.14 4.36
N THR A 44 8.53 -0.11 3.13
CA THR A 44 7.09 -0.29 2.87
C THR A 44 6.83 -0.84 1.47
N ILE A 45 5.72 -1.58 1.32
CA ILE A 45 5.19 -1.95 0.02
C ILE A 45 4.00 -1.04 -0.30
N ILE A 46 4.01 -0.45 -1.50
CA ILE A 46 2.94 0.41 -2.00
C ILE A 46 2.35 -0.24 -3.25
N LEU A 47 1.02 -0.34 -3.31
CA LEU A 47 0.27 -0.90 -4.41
C LEU A 47 -0.67 0.16 -5.01
N LYS A 48 -0.64 0.31 -6.33
CA LYS A 48 -1.60 1.11 -7.10
C LYS A 48 -2.79 0.24 -7.48
N CYS A 49 -3.90 0.40 -6.77
CA CYS A 49 -5.12 -0.38 -7.00
C CYS A 49 -5.91 0.12 -8.22
N LYS A 50 -6.92 -0.66 -8.65
CA LYS A 50 -7.88 -0.22 -9.68
C LYS A 50 -8.82 0.84 -9.11
N GLU A 51 -9.21 0.66 -7.85
CA GLU A 51 -9.96 1.62 -7.06
C GLU A 51 -9.15 2.91 -6.84
N PRO A 52 -9.80 4.06 -6.57
CA PRO A 52 -9.14 5.36 -6.43
C PRO A 52 -8.39 5.54 -5.09
N TYR A 53 -7.62 4.54 -4.69
CA TYR A 53 -6.74 4.56 -3.52
C TYR A 53 -5.43 3.80 -3.78
N LEU A 54 -4.43 4.12 -2.97
CA LEU A 54 -3.17 3.42 -2.87
C LEU A 54 -3.21 2.53 -1.62
N TYR A 55 -2.73 1.29 -1.74
CA TYR A 55 -2.68 0.33 -0.63
C TYR A 55 -1.25 0.21 -0.12
N ILE A 56 -1.05 0.48 1.16
CA ILE A 56 0.27 0.55 1.79
C ILE A 56 0.37 -0.51 2.87
N VAL A 57 1.44 -1.30 2.84
CA VAL A 57 1.83 -2.25 3.89
C VAL A 57 3.15 -1.76 4.47
N SER A 58 3.12 -1.36 5.75
CA SER A 58 4.30 -0.96 6.52
C SER A 58 4.66 -2.04 7.54
N ASN A 59 5.89 -2.01 8.06
CA ASN A 59 6.30 -2.93 9.11
C ASN A 59 5.43 -2.74 10.38
N ALA A 60 5.06 -3.85 11.03
CA ALA A 60 4.24 -3.84 12.23
C ALA A 60 4.96 -3.17 13.42
N ALA A 61 6.27 -3.41 13.58
CA ALA A 61 7.06 -2.84 14.67
C ALA A 61 7.15 -1.30 14.60
N CYS A 62 7.01 -0.75 13.39
CA CYS A 62 7.05 0.69 13.12
C CYS A 62 5.65 1.30 12.91
N SER A 63 4.57 0.53 13.07
CA SER A 63 3.20 0.95 12.76
C SER A 63 2.81 2.28 13.41
N SER A 64 3.08 2.44 14.72
CA SER A 64 2.77 3.70 15.42
C SER A 64 3.59 4.88 14.89
N LYS A 65 4.87 4.66 14.55
CA LYS A 65 5.76 5.70 14.01
C LYS A 65 5.29 6.15 12.62
N ILE A 66 5.03 5.19 11.74
CA ILE A 66 4.54 5.45 10.38
C ILE A 66 3.17 6.12 10.43
N LYS A 67 2.23 5.62 11.24
CA LYS A 67 0.90 6.24 11.38
C LYS A 67 1.01 7.70 11.82
N ASN A 68 1.80 7.99 12.85
CA ASN A 68 1.97 9.35 13.33
C ASN A 68 2.64 10.26 12.29
N HIS A 69 3.66 9.76 11.60
CA HIS A 69 4.37 10.50 10.56
C HIS A 69 3.44 10.85 9.39
N VAL A 70 2.79 9.84 8.81
CA VAL A 70 1.91 10.00 7.64
C VAL A 70 0.67 10.86 8.00
N THR A 71 0.06 10.67 9.18
CA THR A 71 -1.05 11.52 9.64
C THR A 71 -0.62 12.98 9.80
N LYS A 72 0.54 13.25 10.40
CA LYS A 72 1.06 14.62 10.57
C LYS A 72 1.25 15.31 9.22
N MET A 73 1.86 14.61 8.26
CA MET A 73 2.10 15.14 6.92
C MET A 73 0.79 15.36 6.16
N MET A 74 -0.17 14.44 6.27
CA MET A 74 -1.50 14.60 5.69
C MET A 74 -2.23 15.82 6.27
N THR A 75 -2.23 16.02 7.59
CA THR A 75 -2.89 17.19 8.20
C THR A 75 -2.31 18.50 7.68
N LYS A 76 -0.98 18.58 7.51
CA LYS A 76 -0.34 19.76 6.92
C LYS A 76 -0.84 19.99 5.48
N ASP A 77 -0.77 18.95 4.64
CA ASP A 77 -1.15 19.06 3.24
C ASP A 77 -2.64 19.36 3.02
N VAL A 78 -3.51 18.83 3.88
CA VAL A 78 -4.96 19.13 3.87
C VAL A 78 -5.21 20.59 4.27
N ASN A 79 -4.48 21.11 5.26
CA ASN A 79 -4.57 22.54 5.64
C ASN A 79 -4.08 23.46 4.51
N ASP A 80 -3.16 22.97 3.68
CA ASP A 80 -2.67 23.67 2.48
C ASP A 80 -3.62 23.48 1.26
N GLY A 81 -4.79 22.85 1.45
CA GLY A 81 -5.85 22.72 0.45
C GLY A 81 -5.79 21.47 -0.42
N LYS A 82 -4.89 20.51 -0.12
CA LYS A 82 -4.86 19.22 -0.82
C LYS A 82 -5.98 18.30 -0.35
N GLU A 83 -6.44 17.43 -1.25
CA GLU A 83 -7.46 16.43 -0.97
C GLU A 83 -6.81 15.06 -0.79
N ILE A 84 -6.60 14.69 0.47
CA ILE A 84 -5.96 13.43 0.88
C ILE A 84 -6.74 12.84 2.06
N ASN A 85 -6.99 11.54 2.03
CA ASN A 85 -7.60 10.82 3.14
C ASN A 85 -6.87 9.50 3.42
N ILE A 86 -6.64 9.21 4.70
CA ILE A 86 -5.96 8.00 5.16
C ILE A 86 -6.92 7.13 5.97
N LYS A 87 -7.06 5.88 5.55
CA LYS A 87 -7.82 4.86 6.27
C LYS A 87 -6.89 3.75 6.76
N VAL A 88 -6.77 3.60 8.08
CA VAL A 88 -6.11 2.43 8.66
C VAL A 88 -7.06 1.24 8.56
N LEU A 89 -6.58 0.12 8.04
CA LEU A 89 -7.36 -1.11 7.88
C LEU A 89 -7.11 -2.04 9.06
N ASN A 90 -8.15 -2.70 9.51
CA ASN A 90 -8.08 -3.73 10.55
C ASN A 90 -8.28 -5.12 9.92
N HIS A 91 -7.38 -5.48 9.00
CA HIS A 91 -7.40 -6.76 8.30
C HIS A 91 -6.27 -7.65 8.83
N SER A 92 -6.52 -8.96 8.88
CA SER A 92 -5.44 -9.94 8.98
C SER A 92 -4.66 -10.00 7.67
N LEU A 93 -3.33 -10.15 7.75
CA LEU A 93 -2.47 -10.31 6.59
C LEU A 93 -1.83 -11.70 6.62
N LEU A 94 -2.10 -12.50 5.59
CA LEU A 94 -1.55 -13.85 5.42
C LEU A 94 -0.60 -13.86 4.23
N ALA A 95 0.61 -14.36 4.45
CA ALA A 95 1.60 -14.56 3.39
C ALA A 95 1.75 -16.06 3.11
N LEU A 96 1.29 -16.50 1.94
CA LEU A 96 1.53 -17.86 1.45
C LEU A 96 2.77 -17.85 0.54
N GLN A 97 3.84 -18.51 0.96
CA GLN A 97 5.14 -18.50 0.28
C GLN A 97 5.63 -19.92 0.00
N GLY A 98 6.48 -20.08 -1.01
CA GLY A 98 7.11 -21.35 -1.38
C GLY A 98 6.78 -21.82 -2.79
N LYS A 99 7.51 -22.82 -3.29
CA LYS A 99 7.43 -23.30 -4.70
C LYS A 99 6.03 -23.80 -5.09
N LEU A 100 5.23 -24.24 -4.12
CA LEU A 100 3.88 -24.77 -4.33
C LEU A 100 2.78 -23.75 -4.01
N SER A 101 3.09 -22.51 -3.62
CA SER A 101 2.07 -21.52 -3.24
C SER A 101 1.09 -21.23 -4.38
N CYS A 102 1.56 -21.25 -5.64
CA CYS A 102 0.75 -20.96 -6.82
C CYS A 102 -0.26 -22.05 -7.21
N VAL A 103 -0.18 -23.24 -6.59
CA VAL A 103 -1.11 -24.36 -6.84
C VAL A 103 -2.05 -24.61 -5.67
N VAL A 104 -1.87 -23.93 -4.55
CA VAL A 104 -2.80 -23.99 -3.42
C VAL A 104 -4.06 -23.24 -3.79
N SER A 105 -5.18 -23.97 -3.90
CA SER A 105 -6.49 -23.39 -4.14
C SER A 105 -7.03 -22.77 -2.85
N ILE A 106 -7.17 -21.45 -2.83
CA ILE A 106 -7.86 -20.74 -1.75
C ILE A 106 -9.34 -20.63 -2.15
N ASN A 107 -10.14 -21.69 -1.88
CA ASN A 107 -11.59 -21.59 -2.03
C ASN A 107 -12.13 -20.51 -1.06
N PRO A 108 -13.06 -19.61 -1.48
CA PRO A 108 -13.84 -19.60 -2.72
C PRO A 108 -13.26 -18.82 -3.91
N VAL A 109 -12.03 -18.28 -3.83
CA VAL A 109 -11.49 -17.40 -4.88
C VAL A 109 -10.92 -18.24 -6.02
N LYS A 110 -11.57 -18.19 -7.20
CA LYS A 110 -11.00 -18.71 -8.46
C LYS A 110 -9.89 -17.79 -8.97
N LEU A 111 -8.78 -17.74 -8.25
CA LEU A 111 -7.62 -16.92 -8.60
C LEU A 111 -6.59 -17.77 -9.36
N ASN A 112 -6.29 -17.39 -10.60
CA ASN A 112 -5.18 -18.01 -11.32
C ASN A 112 -3.86 -17.35 -10.89
N LEU A 113 -3.25 -17.90 -9.84
CA LEU A 113 -2.00 -17.40 -9.26
C LEU A 113 -0.84 -17.39 -10.28
N LYS A 114 -0.90 -18.17 -11.37
CA LYS A 114 0.13 -18.14 -12.43
C LYS A 114 0.15 -16.84 -13.23
N ARG A 115 -0.94 -16.05 -13.19
CA ARG A 115 -1.03 -14.75 -13.86
C ARG A 115 -0.54 -13.59 -12.98
N LEU A 116 -0.37 -13.82 -11.69
CA LEU A 116 0.18 -12.85 -10.75
C LEU A 116 1.71 -12.99 -10.77
N THR A 117 2.37 -12.12 -11.53
CA THR A 117 3.83 -12.00 -11.48
C THR A 117 4.25 -11.16 -10.26
N ARG A 118 5.55 -10.87 -10.11
CA ARG A 118 6.08 -10.11 -8.97
C ARG A 118 5.36 -8.77 -8.81
N PHE A 119 4.95 -8.50 -7.57
CA PHE A 119 4.27 -7.26 -7.16
C PHE A 119 3.00 -6.93 -7.97
N ILE A 120 2.30 -7.93 -8.51
CA ILE A 120 0.92 -7.73 -8.96
C ILE A 120 0.00 -7.86 -7.76
N GLY A 121 -0.91 -6.91 -7.60
CA GLY A 121 -1.93 -6.91 -6.56
C GLY A 121 -3.33 -6.76 -7.14
N GLU A 122 -4.19 -7.71 -6.79
CA GLU A 122 -5.63 -7.62 -7.01
C GLU A 122 -6.33 -7.82 -5.67
N ILE A 123 -7.41 -7.06 -5.45
CA ILE A 123 -8.23 -7.14 -4.26
C ILE A 123 -9.49 -7.91 -4.63
N PHE A 124 -9.77 -8.98 -3.90
CA PHE A 124 -10.96 -9.80 -4.08
C PHE A 124 -11.82 -9.71 -2.83
N PRO A 125 -13.15 -9.51 -2.96
CA PRO A 125 -14.04 -9.68 -1.83
C PRO A 125 -14.01 -11.16 -1.41
N LEU A 126 -13.72 -11.41 -0.14
CA LEU A 126 -13.77 -12.74 0.45
C LEU A 126 -14.95 -12.79 1.42
N GLU A 127 -16.01 -13.48 1.03
CA GLU A 127 -17.08 -13.85 1.96
C GLU A 127 -16.72 -15.20 2.59
N LEU A 128 -16.37 -15.17 3.88
CA LEU A 128 -16.24 -16.38 4.67
C LEU A 128 -17.67 -16.81 5.05
N LYS A 129 -18.08 -17.99 4.59
CA LYS A 129 -19.32 -18.64 5.05
C LYS A 129 -19.15 -19.17 6.46
#